data_AF-E2BTF5-F1
#
_entry.id   AF-E2BTF5-F1
#
_cell.length_a   1.000
_cell.length_b   1.000
_cell.length_c   1.000
_cell.angle_alpha   90.00
_cell.angle_beta   90.00
_cell.angle_gamma   90.00
#
_symmetry.space_group_name_H-M   'P 1'
#
loop_
_entity.id
_entity.type
_entity.pdbx_description
1 polymer ?
#
loop_
_entity_poly.entity_id
_entity_poly.type
_entity_poly.pdbx_seq_one_letter_code
_entity_poly.pdbx_strand_id
1 'polypeptide(L)'
;MENKEMRIIFLYEYKLGHSAAEATRNINTAFGEGSVSDRTIRHRFEKFRSGDTNLDNLPRGHAPSVIDDNVLKDMVEADSRLSVRDIAHSI
;
A
#
# COMPACT_ATOMS: atom_id res chain seq x y z
N MET A 1 -1.55 16.62 3.67
CA MET A 1 -2.63 15.77 4.20
C MET A 1 -2.11 14.36 4.33
N GLU A 2 -2.27 13.74 5.49
CA GLU A 2 -1.82 12.35 5.66
C GLU A 2 -2.70 11.40 4.84
N ASN A 3 -2.12 10.28 4.39
CA ASN A 3 -2.83 9.29 3.57
C ASN A 3 -4.10 8.73 4.24
N LYS A 4 -4.17 8.76 5.58
CA LYS A 4 -5.30 8.27 6.37
C LYS A 4 -6.48 9.24 6.38
N GLU A 5 -6.23 10.54 6.53
CA GLU A 5 -7.25 11.60 6.51
C GLU A 5 -7.99 11.63 5.18
N MET A 6 -7.25 11.54 4.06
CA MET A 6 -7.85 11.46 2.72
C MET A 6 -8.80 10.26 2.59
N ARG A 7 -8.42 9.10 3.14
CA ARG A 7 -9.25 7.88 3.04
C ARG A 7 -10.51 7.96 3.88
N ILE A 8 -10.47 8.66 5.03
CA ILE A 8 -11.67 8.96 5.81
C ILE A 8 -12.64 9.78 4.96
N ILE A 9 -12.14 10.81 4.27
CA ILE A 9 -12.95 11.64 3.36
C ILE A 9 -13.53 10.80 2.21
N PHE A 10 -12.76 9.90 1.63
CA PHE A 10 -13.27 9.02 0.57
C PHE A 10 -14.42 8.14 1.07
N LEU A 11 -14.27 7.58 2.29
CA LEU A 11 -15.32 6.77 2.90
C LEU A 11 -16.57 7.61 3.20
N TYR A 12 -16.38 8.84 3.68
CA TYR A 12 -17.47 9.79 3.90
C TYR A 12 -18.25 10.07 2.62
N GLU A 13 -17.58 10.48 1.53
CA GLU A 13 -18.20 10.73 0.23
C GLU A 13 -18.92 9.48 -0.31
N TYR A 14 -18.33 8.30 -0.15
CA TYR A 14 -18.96 7.04 -0.53
C TYR A 14 -20.25 6.77 0.27
N LYS A 15 -20.24 7.03 1.58
CA LYS A 15 -21.41 6.85 2.45
C LYS A 15 -22.52 7.86 2.18
N LEU A 16 -22.20 9.03 1.64
CA LEU A 16 -23.18 9.99 1.11
C LEU A 16 -23.85 9.49 -0.18
N GLY A 17 -23.34 8.42 -0.80
CA GLY A 17 -23.86 7.89 -2.05
C GLY A 17 -23.41 8.67 -3.29
N HIS A 18 -22.43 9.56 -3.14
CA HIS A 18 -21.85 10.27 -4.28
C HIS A 18 -21.13 9.30 -5.23
N SER A 19 -21.10 9.67 -6.50
CA SER A 19 -20.26 8.99 -7.49
C SER A 19 -18.77 9.33 -7.29
N ALA A 20 -17.88 8.53 -7.86
CA ALA A 20 -16.44 8.80 -7.81
C ALA A 20 -16.08 10.15 -8.45
N ALA A 21 -16.78 10.54 -9.53
CA ALA A 21 -16.56 11.81 -10.20
C ALA A 21 -17.00 13.01 -9.33
N GLU A 22 -18.16 12.91 -8.67
CA GLU A 22 -18.64 13.93 -7.73
C GLU A 22 -17.71 14.06 -6.53
N ALA A 23 -17.34 12.94 -5.91
CA ALA A 23 -16.40 12.93 -4.79
C ALA A 23 -15.04 13.57 -5.18
N THR A 24 -14.51 13.25 -6.36
CA THR A 24 -13.27 13.87 -6.87
C THR A 24 -13.41 15.39 -6.97
N ARG A 25 -14.52 15.89 -7.51
CA ARG A 25 -14.79 17.32 -7.63
C ARG A 25 -14.95 17.99 -6.27
N ASN A 26 -15.70 17.38 -5.34
CA ASN A 26 -15.91 17.89 -3.99
C ASN A 26 -14.58 18.03 -3.25
N ILE A 27 -13.74 16.99 -3.32
CA ILE A 27 -12.44 16.97 -2.64
C ILE A 27 -11.48 17.99 -3.27
N ASN A 28 -11.39 18.06 -4.60
CA ASN A 28 -10.54 19.06 -5.26
C ASN A 28 -11.04 20.50 -5.01
N THR A 29 -12.35 20.71 -4.89
CA THR A 29 -12.91 22.01 -4.51
C THR A 29 -12.53 22.40 -3.08
N ALA A 30 -12.57 21.45 -2.14
CA ALA A 30 -12.29 21.72 -0.73
C ALA A 30 -10.79 21.82 -0.40
N PHE A 31 -9.95 21.02 -1.05
CA PHE A 31 -8.53 20.86 -0.71
C PHE A 31 -7.57 21.42 -1.76
N GLY A 32 -8.08 21.85 -2.92
CA GLY A 32 -7.32 22.42 -4.02
C GLY A 32 -7.33 21.51 -5.26
N GLU A 33 -7.29 22.13 -6.44
CA GLU A 33 -7.33 21.40 -7.71
C GLU A 33 -6.16 20.40 -7.81
N GLY A 34 -6.47 19.15 -8.19
CA GLY A 34 -5.47 18.08 -8.29
C GLY A 34 -5.07 17.45 -6.96
N SER A 35 -5.73 17.77 -5.84
CA SER A 35 -5.52 17.10 -4.55
C SER A 35 -5.73 15.59 -4.64
N VAL A 36 -6.71 15.15 -5.43
CA VAL A 36 -6.96 13.75 -5.72
C VAL A 36 -7.27 13.53 -7.19
N SER A 37 -6.90 12.34 -7.69
CA SER A 37 -7.25 11.89 -9.03
C SER A 37 -8.48 10.98 -9.02
N ASP A 38 -9.28 11.08 -10.08
CA ASP A 38 -10.47 10.23 -10.29
C ASP A 38 -10.12 8.73 -10.18
N ARG A 39 -8.98 8.32 -10.75
CA ARG A 39 -8.46 6.95 -10.67
C ARG A 39 -8.31 6.47 -9.22
N THR A 40 -7.84 7.35 -8.33
CA THR A 40 -7.62 7.02 -6.91
C THR A 40 -8.95 6.81 -6.18
N ILE A 41 -9.90 7.73 -6.38
CA ILE A 41 -11.24 7.64 -5.77
C ILE A 41 -11.96 6.39 -6.27
N ARG A 42 -11.96 6.14 -7.58
CA ARG A 42 -12.63 4.98 -8.19
C ARG A 42 -12.11 3.66 -7.63
N HIS A 43 -10.78 3.49 -7.57
CA HIS A 43 -10.18 2.29 -7.00
C HIS A 43 -10.57 2.09 -5.52
N ARG A 44 -10.66 3.18 -4.75
CA ARG A 44 -11.11 3.10 -3.35
C ARG A 44 -12.59 2.76 -3.22
N PHE A 45 -13.44 3.32 -4.06
CA PHE A 45 -14.87 3.02 -4.07
C PHE A 45 -15.14 1.57 -4.47
N GLU A 46 -14.36 1.00 -5.38
CA GLU A 46 -14.40 -0.44 -5.70
C GLU A 46 -14.14 -1.30 -4.46
N LYS A 47 -13.13 -0.97 -3.65
CA LYS A 47 -12.86 -1.65 -2.37
C LYS A 47 -13.99 -1.51 -1.36
N PHE A 48 -14.57 -0.31 -1.25
CA PHE A 48 -15.71 -0.10 -0.36
C PHE A 48 -16.94 -0.90 -0.79
N ARG A 49 -17.18 -1.04 -2.09
CA ARG A 49 -18.24 -1.91 -2.63
C ARG A 49 -17.99 -3.38 -2.34
N SER A 50 -16.73 -3.82 -2.27
CA SER A 50 -16.39 -5.19 -1.86
C SER A 50 -16.39 -5.39 -0.33
N GLY A 51 -16.78 -4.38 0.45
CA GLY A 51 -16.82 -4.43 1.91
C GLY A 51 -15.50 -4.14 2.62
N ASP A 52 -14.42 -3.86 1.88
CA ASP A 52 -13.13 -3.48 2.46
C ASP A 52 -13.11 -1.97 2.77
N THR A 53 -13.52 -1.63 3.99
CA THR A 53 -13.45 -0.27 4.53
C THR A 53 -12.16 0.01 5.28
N ASN A 54 -11.10 -0.79 5.10
CA ASN A 54 -9.85 -0.56 5.79
C ASN A 54 -9.18 0.74 5.30
N LEU A 55 -9.02 1.68 6.24
CA LEU A 55 -8.43 3.00 5.99
C LEU A 55 -6.91 2.98 6.14
N ASP A 56 -6.36 1.98 6.81
CA ASP A 56 -4.92 1.89 7.02
C ASP A 56 -4.19 1.52 5.73
N ASN A 57 -2.97 2.04 5.62
CA ASN A 57 -2.06 1.57 4.59
C ASN A 57 -1.55 0.24 5.10
N LEU A 58 -2.22 -0.85 4.72
CA LEU A 58 -1.67 -2.18 4.96
C LEU A 58 -0.23 -2.15 4.42
N PRO A 59 0.74 -2.69 5.19
CA PRO A 59 2.09 -2.85 4.71
C PRO A 59 1.98 -3.44 3.30
N ARG A 60 2.64 -2.82 2.31
CA ARG A 60 2.80 -3.47 1.02
C ARG A 60 3.44 -4.80 1.35
N GLY A 61 2.71 -5.90 1.15
CA GLY A 61 3.22 -7.22 1.43
C GLY A 61 4.56 -7.34 0.72
N HIS A 62 5.64 -7.41 1.49
CA HIS A 62 6.89 -7.89 0.93
C HIS A 62 6.62 -9.35 0.57
N ALA A 63 7.12 -9.78 -0.59
CA ALA A 63 7.19 -11.21 -0.86
C ALA A 63 7.83 -11.86 0.37
N PRO A 64 7.26 -12.95 0.92
CA PRO A 64 7.88 -13.65 2.03
C PRO A 64 9.34 -13.92 1.68
N SER A 65 10.25 -13.61 2.59
CA SER A 65 11.64 -14.01 2.41
C SER A 65 11.65 -15.52 2.22
N VAL A 66 12.21 -15.99 1.10
CA VAL A 66 12.35 -17.43 0.83
C VAL A 66 13.47 -18.02 1.69
N ILE A 67 14.34 -17.17 2.25
CA ILE A 67 15.55 -17.56 2.97
C ILE A 67 15.49 -16.99 4.39
N ASP A 68 15.85 -17.81 5.38
CA ASP A 68 15.98 -17.38 6.78
C ASP A 68 17.27 -16.55 6.96
N ASP A 69 17.12 -15.33 7.50
CA ASP A 69 18.25 -14.43 7.76
C ASP A 69 19.26 -15.02 8.73
N ASN A 70 18.83 -15.89 9.65
CA ASN A 70 19.74 -16.57 10.58
C ASN A 70 20.64 -17.57 9.84
N VAL A 71 20.11 -18.28 8.83
CA VAL A 71 20.89 -19.21 8.01
C VAL A 71 21.93 -18.45 7.20
N LEU A 72 21.54 -17.33 6.59
CA LEU A 72 22.50 -16.46 5.86
C LEU A 72 23.59 -15.92 6.80
N LYS A 73 23.20 -15.51 8.01
CA LYS A 73 24.14 -14.99 9.00
C LYS A 73 25.13 -16.05 9.46
N ASP A 74 24.67 -17.26 9.78
CA ASP A 74 25.52 -18.37 10.20
C ASP A 74 26.53 -18.76 9.11
N MET A 75 26.14 -18.75 7.84
CA MET A 75 27.04 -19.03 6.71
C MET A 75 28.15 -17.98 6.58
N VAL A 76 27.81 -16.69 6.71
CA VAL A 76 28.78 -15.59 6.61
C VAL A 76 29.71 -15.54 7.83
N GLU A 77 29.19 -15.85 9.02
CA GLU A 77 30.00 -15.95 10.25
C GLU A 77 30.95 -17.17 10.22
N ALA A 78 30.51 -18.29 9.65
CA ALA A 78 31.33 -19.48 9.47
C ALA A 78 32.44 -19.29 8.42
N ASP A 79 32.13 -18.62 7.29
CA ASP A 79 33.12 -18.25 6.29
C ASP A 79 32.81 -16.90 5.63
N SER A 80 33.52 -15.87 6.08
CA SER A 80 33.39 -14.50 5.57
C SER A 80 33.91 -14.30 4.14
N ARG A 81 34.54 -15.31 3.53
CA ARG A 81 35.02 -15.27 2.14
C ARG A 81 33.98 -15.73 1.13
N LEU A 82 32.85 -16.27 1.57
CA LEU A 82 31.78 -16.72 0.68
C LEU A 82 31.26 -15.56 -0.17
N SER A 83 31.26 -15.75 -1.49
CA SER A 83 30.62 -14.79 -2.37
C SER A 83 29.11 -14.99 -2.35
N VAL A 84 28.35 -13.95 -2.73
CA VAL A 84 26.89 -14.04 -2.89
C VAL A 84 26.50 -15.20 -3.84
N ARG A 85 27.35 -15.50 -4.83
CA ARG A 85 27.11 -16.62 -5.75
C ARG A 85 27.29 -17.97 -5.06
N ASP A 86 28.29 -18.12 -4.21
CA ASP A 86 28.53 -19.36 -3.46
C ASP A 86 27.40 -19.62 -2.46
N ILE A 87 26.96 -18.55 -1.78
CA ILE A 87 25.80 -18.59 -0.89
C ILE A 87 24.57 -19.03 -1.69
N ALA A 88 24.26 -18.38 -2.82
CA ALA A 88 23.10 -18.73 -3.64
C ALA A 88 23.12 -20.15 -4.24
N HIS A 89 24.28 -20.80 -4.36
CA HIS A 89 24.36 -22.23 -4.76
C HIS A 89 24.20 -23.19 -3.58
N SER A 90 24.32 -22.68 -2.36
CA SER A 90 24.32 -23.46 -1.12
C SER A 90 22.97 -23.44 -0.39
N ILE A 91 22.00 -22.67 -0.90
CA ILE A 91 20.60 -22.56 -0.42
C ILE A 91 19.63 -23.04 -1.50
#